data_AF-A0A9W8UG46-F1
#
_entry.id   AF-A0A9W8UG46-F1
#
_cell.length_a   1.000
_cell.length_b   1.000
_cell.length_c   1.000
_cell.angle_alpha   90.00
_cell.angle_beta   90.00
_cell.angle_gamma   90.00
#
_symmetry.space_group_name_H-M   'P 1'
#
loop_
_entity.id
_entity.type
_entity.pdbx_description
1 polymer ?
#
loop_
_entity_poly.entity_id
_entity_poly.type
_entity_poly.pdbx_seq_one_letter_code
_entity_poly.pdbx_strand_id
1 'polypeptide(L)'
;MLTRGLDRPGLARMVITGKSVSMQIPGHRINATEVLQAAPIPKDRRKVYMRRLKSHTTVEAVTPRKVTWVPFEDGVLLCEAVGLKEKLLPLLLYAGRSLPYTEKNYLQIRRRPATIQPVGESSRASLAIRLTWNIEFCIRQVTIFAFALCKIRT
;
A
#
# COMPACT_ATOMS: atom_id res chain seq x y z
N MET A 1 -1.52 -2.78 20.77
CA MET A 1 -1.54 -4.25 20.98
C MET A 1 -1.70 -4.94 19.64
N LEU A 2 -0.68 -5.66 19.15
CA LEU A 2 -0.81 -6.55 17.98
C LEU A 2 -1.00 -7.97 18.52
N THR A 3 -2.22 -8.51 18.44
CA THR A 3 -2.54 -9.88 18.86
C THR A 3 -1.92 -10.87 17.87
N ARG A 4 -0.81 -11.51 18.27
CA ARG A 4 -0.09 -12.54 17.50
C ARG A 4 -0.77 -13.90 17.71
N GLY A 5 -1.74 -14.23 16.85
CA GLY A 5 -2.31 -15.59 16.77
C GLY A 5 -1.54 -16.44 15.77
N LEU A 6 -0.64 -17.30 16.26
CA LEU A 6 0.00 -18.37 15.47
C LEU A 6 -0.90 -19.62 15.51
N ASP A 7 -2.12 -19.52 14.98
CA ASP A 7 -3.15 -20.56 15.16
C ASP A 7 -2.91 -21.82 14.29
N ARG A 8 -1.85 -21.83 13.46
CA ARG A 8 -1.40 -22.99 12.68
C ARG A 8 0.13 -23.02 12.63
N PRO A 9 0.78 -24.16 12.91
CA PRO A 9 2.24 -24.26 12.80
C PRO A 9 2.66 -23.91 11.37
N GLY A 10 3.63 -23.02 11.22
CA GLY A 10 4.15 -22.59 9.92
C GLY A 10 3.45 -21.42 9.24
N LEU A 11 2.55 -20.68 9.92
CA LEU A 11 1.97 -19.44 9.40
C LEU A 11 2.27 -18.25 10.31
N ALA A 12 2.73 -17.14 9.74
CA ALA A 12 2.74 -15.83 10.38
C ALA A 12 1.47 -15.06 9.98
N ARG A 13 0.77 -14.43 10.93
CA ARG A 13 -0.49 -13.73 10.69
C ARG A 13 -0.45 -12.31 11.26
N MET A 14 -1.01 -11.37 10.51
CA MET A 14 -1.19 -9.98 10.93
C MET A 14 -2.62 -9.54 10.65
N VAL A 15 -3.24 -8.81 11.58
CA VAL A 15 -4.59 -8.26 11.40
C VAL A 15 -4.49 -6.76 11.10
N ILE A 16 -5.09 -6.34 9.99
CA ILE A 16 -5.20 -4.95 9.57
C ILE A 16 -6.68 -4.62 9.28
N THR A 17 -7.21 -3.54 9.86
CA THR A 17 -8.61 -3.11 9.63
C THR A 17 -9.64 -4.24 9.81
N GLY A 18 -9.47 -5.07 10.86
CA GLY A 18 -10.36 -6.20 11.16
C GLY A 18 -10.24 -7.40 10.21
N LYS A 19 -9.30 -7.38 9.26
CA LYS A 19 -9.04 -8.45 8.29
C LYS A 19 -7.65 -9.00 8.49
N SER A 20 -7.51 -10.31 8.42
CA SER A 20 -6.20 -10.95 8.56
C SER A 20 -5.50 -11.14 7.24
N VAL A 21 -4.18 -10.95 7.26
CA VAL A 21 -3.25 -11.32 6.20
C VAL A 21 -2.25 -12.30 6.77
N SER A 22 -2.06 -13.41 6.06
CA SER A 22 -1.24 -14.53 6.47
C SER A 22 -0.08 -14.75 5.49
N MET A 23 1.02 -15.23 6.03
CA MET A 23 2.23 -15.62 5.31
C MET A 23 2.64 -17.03 5.75
N GLN A 24 2.96 -17.90 4.81
CA GLN A 24 3.61 -19.17 5.07
C GLN A 24 5.07 -18.94 5.45
N ILE A 25 5.45 -19.45 6.62
CA ILE A 25 6.84 -19.47 7.08
C ILE A 25 7.70 -20.31 6.12
N PRO A 26 7.33 -21.56 5.76
CA PRO A 26 8.07 -22.28 4.73
C PRO A 26 7.85 -21.60 3.36
N GLY A 27 8.94 -21.19 2.71
CA GLY A 27 8.90 -20.57 1.39
C GLY A 27 8.41 -19.11 1.34
N HIS A 28 8.12 -18.49 2.49
CA HIS A 28 7.74 -17.07 2.60
C HIS A 28 6.60 -16.63 1.67
N ARG A 29 5.61 -17.51 1.45
CA ARG A 29 4.51 -17.23 0.53
C ARG A 29 3.42 -16.40 1.18
N ILE A 30 2.90 -15.42 0.46
CA ILE A 30 1.88 -14.50 0.98
C ILE A 30 0.50 -14.92 0.46
N ASN A 31 -0.53 -14.78 1.31
CA ASN A 31 -1.90 -15.03 0.90
C ASN A 31 -2.47 -13.80 0.16
N ALA A 32 -2.48 -13.87 -1.18
CA ALA A 32 -2.94 -12.76 -2.01
C ALA A 32 -4.46 -12.51 -1.90
N THR A 33 -5.25 -13.55 -1.63
CA THR A 33 -6.71 -13.41 -1.42
C THR A 33 -6.98 -12.53 -0.20
N GLU A 34 -6.26 -12.76 0.89
CA GLU A 34 -6.37 -11.98 2.13
C GLU A 34 -5.89 -10.54 1.95
N VAL A 35 -4.77 -10.33 1.25
CA VAL A 35 -4.28 -8.98 0.92
C VAL A 35 -5.33 -8.19 0.13
N LEU A 36 -5.93 -8.78 -0.90
CA LEU A 36 -6.97 -8.14 -1.69
C LEU A 36 -8.27 -7.90 -0.91
N GLN A 37 -8.60 -8.78 0.03
CA GLN A 37 -9.74 -8.57 0.93
C GLN A 37 -9.48 -7.43 1.91
N ALA A 38 -8.26 -7.34 2.45
CA ALA A 38 -7.83 -6.29 3.35
C ALA A 38 -7.79 -4.90 2.69
N ALA A 39 -7.50 -4.86 1.38
CA ALA A 39 -7.40 -3.62 0.64
C ALA A 39 -8.77 -2.91 0.48
N PRO A 40 -8.83 -1.58 0.58
CA PRO A 40 -10.04 -0.78 0.36
C PRO A 40 -10.34 -0.60 -1.13
N ILE A 41 -10.44 -1.71 -1.88
CA ILE A 41 -10.66 -1.71 -3.33
C ILE A 41 -11.93 -2.47 -3.72
N PRO A 42 -12.63 -2.05 -4.80
CA PRO A 42 -13.85 -2.71 -5.26
C PRO A 42 -13.57 -4.11 -5.81
N LYS A 43 -14.59 -4.98 -5.75
CA LYS A 43 -14.49 -6.40 -6.12
C LYS A 43 -13.97 -6.61 -7.55
N ASP A 44 -14.34 -5.76 -8.50
CA ASP A 44 -13.90 -5.91 -9.88
C ASP A 44 -12.42 -5.59 -10.08
N ARG A 45 -11.89 -4.59 -9.35
CA ARG A 45 -10.44 -4.33 -9.33
C ARG A 45 -9.66 -5.49 -8.73
N ARG A 46 -10.19 -6.14 -7.68
CA ARG A 46 -9.57 -7.36 -7.11
C ARG A 46 -9.46 -8.47 -8.15
N LYS A 47 -10.49 -8.68 -8.99
CA LYS A 47 -10.44 -9.66 -10.09
C LYS A 47 -9.33 -9.33 -11.09
N VAL A 48 -9.12 -8.06 -11.42
CA VAL A 48 -8.05 -7.62 -12.35
C VAL A 48 -6.68 -7.94 -11.78
N TYR A 49 -6.40 -7.55 -10.53
CA TYR A 49 -5.13 -7.91 -9.87
C TYR A 49 -4.92 -9.41 -9.86
N MET A 50 -5.96 -10.18 -9.53
CA MET A 50 -5.84 -11.63 -9.44
C MET A 50 -5.65 -12.32 -10.80
N ARG A 51 -6.20 -11.76 -11.89
CA ARG A 51 -5.88 -12.22 -13.25
C ARG A 51 -4.43 -11.95 -13.62
N ARG A 52 -3.92 -10.75 -13.33
CA ARG A 52 -2.53 -10.36 -13.62
C ARG A 52 -1.51 -11.18 -12.82
N LEU A 53 -1.81 -11.45 -11.55
CA LEU A 53 -0.97 -12.35 -10.75
C LEU A 53 -0.91 -13.75 -11.33
N LYS A 54 -2.06 -14.32 -11.72
CA LYS A 54 -2.12 -15.65 -12.32
C LYS A 54 -1.42 -15.75 -13.67
N SER A 55 -1.33 -14.67 -14.43
CA SER A 55 -0.58 -14.66 -15.70
C SER A 55 0.93 -14.55 -15.54
N HIS A 56 1.41 -14.03 -14.41
CA HIS A 56 2.84 -13.77 -14.18
C HIS A 56 3.50 -14.84 -13.30
N THR A 57 2.72 -15.50 -12.44
CA THR A 57 3.24 -16.32 -11.35
C THR A 57 2.55 -17.66 -11.29
N THR A 58 3.30 -18.70 -10.93
CA THR A 58 2.76 -20.00 -10.55
C THR A 58 1.97 -19.87 -9.25
N VAL A 59 0.67 -19.68 -9.39
CA VAL A 59 -0.26 -19.60 -8.26
C VAL A 59 -0.65 -20.99 -7.83
N GLU A 60 -0.28 -21.37 -6.61
CA GLU A 60 -0.81 -22.57 -5.98
C GLU A 60 -2.17 -22.27 -5.34
N ALA A 61 -3.22 -22.80 -5.95
CA ALA A 61 -4.56 -22.80 -5.39
C ALA A 61 -4.72 -24.06 -4.53
N VAL A 62 -4.66 -23.92 -3.21
CA VAL A 62 -4.86 -25.05 -2.29
C VAL A 62 -6.33 -25.13 -1.91
N THR A 63 -7.07 -26.09 -2.44
CA THR A 63 -8.42 -26.46 -1.95
C THR A 63 -8.31 -27.19 -0.60
N PRO A 64 -9.26 -26.98 0.35
CA PRO A 64 -10.69 -26.76 0.12
C PRO A 64 -11.17 -25.30 0.21
N ARG A 65 -10.35 -24.37 0.71
CA ARG A 65 -10.67 -22.93 0.72
C ARG A 65 -9.91 -22.30 -0.43
N LYS A 66 -10.58 -21.63 -1.38
CA LYS A 66 -9.99 -20.97 -2.57
C LYS A 66 -9.00 -19.86 -2.22
N VAL A 67 -7.89 -20.22 -1.58
CA VAL A 67 -6.83 -19.35 -1.12
C VAL A 67 -5.72 -19.39 -2.17
N THR A 68 -5.22 -18.21 -2.54
CA THR A 68 -4.17 -18.05 -3.53
C THR A 68 -2.88 -17.68 -2.79
N TRP A 69 -1.94 -18.62 -2.75
CA TRP A 69 -0.60 -18.39 -2.23
C TRP A 69 0.31 -17.94 -3.36
N VAL A 70 1.11 -16.92 -3.08
CA VAL A 70 2.03 -16.31 -4.05
C VAL A 70 3.42 -16.21 -3.46
N PRO A 71 4.48 -16.25 -4.27
CA PRO A 71 5.85 -15.98 -3.82
C PRO A 71 5.95 -14.64 -3.09
N PHE A 72 6.94 -14.54 -2.20
CA PHE A 72 7.16 -13.35 -1.39
C PHE A 72 7.23 -12.06 -2.24
N GLU A 73 8.01 -12.09 -3.32
CA GLU A 73 8.25 -10.94 -4.19
C GLU A 73 6.94 -10.42 -4.81
N ASP A 74 6.15 -11.31 -5.42
CA ASP A 74 4.84 -10.97 -5.99
C ASP A 74 3.86 -10.48 -4.92
N GLY A 75 3.91 -11.05 -3.71
CA GLY A 75 3.12 -10.60 -2.59
C GLY A 75 3.48 -9.18 -2.13
N VAL A 76 4.76 -8.82 -2.13
CA VAL A 76 5.21 -7.45 -1.82
C VAL A 76 4.75 -6.48 -2.91
N LEU A 77 4.92 -6.84 -4.19
CA LEU A 77 4.44 -6.02 -5.31
C LEU A 77 2.92 -5.82 -5.26
N LEU A 78 2.17 -6.85 -4.86
CA LEU A 78 0.73 -6.76 -4.65
C LEU A 78 0.40 -5.80 -3.49
N CYS A 79 1.05 -5.95 -2.34
CA CYS A 79 0.85 -5.07 -1.18
C CYS A 79 1.09 -3.60 -1.54
N GLU A 80 2.11 -3.34 -2.36
CA GLU A 80 2.40 -2.01 -2.88
C GLU A 80 1.33 -1.50 -3.85
N ALA A 81 0.94 -2.33 -4.82
CA ALA A 81 -0.05 -1.96 -5.83
C ALA A 81 -1.43 -1.64 -5.24
N VAL A 82 -1.74 -2.16 -4.04
CA VAL A 82 -2.99 -1.90 -3.30
C VAL A 82 -2.84 -0.89 -2.16
N GLY A 83 -1.64 -0.34 -1.94
CA GLY A 83 -1.38 0.67 -0.89
C GLY A 83 -1.38 0.12 0.54
N LEU A 84 -1.08 -1.17 0.73
CA LEU A 84 -1.00 -1.82 2.05
C LEU A 84 0.44 -2.11 2.51
N LYS A 85 1.45 -1.84 1.69
CA LYS A 85 2.87 -2.13 1.97
C LYS A 85 3.32 -1.62 3.34
N GLU A 86 3.04 -0.35 3.67
CA GLU A 86 3.43 0.25 4.95
C GLU A 86 2.73 -0.40 6.14
N LYS A 87 1.44 -0.72 6.00
CA LYS A 87 0.64 -1.33 7.06
C LYS A 87 1.04 -2.79 7.33
N LEU A 88 1.47 -3.50 6.29
CA LEU A 88 1.90 -4.90 6.38
C LEU A 88 3.42 -5.03 6.55
N LEU A 89 4.15 -3.93 6.65
CA LEU A 89 5.61 -3.92 6.78
C LEU A 89 6.13 -4.85 7.89
N PRO A 90 5.52 -4.91 9.10
CA PRO A 90 5.97 -5.84 10.14
C PRO A 90 5.88 -7.31 9.71
N LEU A 91 4.85 -7.68 8.95
CA LEU A 91 4.69 -9.04 8.41
C LEU A 91 5.70 -9.32 7.29
N LEU A 92 6.00 -8.33 6.46
CA LEU A 92 6.97 -8.46 5.36
C LEU A 92 8.41 -8.57 5.88
N LEU A 93 8.76 -7.78 6.89
CA LEU A 93 10.09 -7.84 7.54
C LEU A 93 10.32 -9.15 8.30
N TYR A 94 9.25 -9.80 8.77
CA TYR A 94 9.36 -11.13 9.39
C TYR A 94 9.97 -12.18 8.46
N ALA A 95 9.85 -12.02 7.14
CA ALA A 95 10.46 -12.92 6.18
C ALA A 95 12.00 -12.82 6.14
N GLY A 96 12.60 -11.76 6.68
CA GLY A 96 14.05 -11.54 6.66
C GLY A 96 14.64 -11.35 5.25
N ARG A 97 13.80 -11.12 4.24
CA ARG A 97 14.20 -10.93 2.84
C ARG A 97 14.25 -9.45 2.47
N SER A 98 15.09 -9.12 1.48
CA SER A 98 15.09 -7.80 0.85
C SER A 98 13.75 -7.54 0.17
N LEU A 99 13.19 -6.34 0.39
CA LEU A 99 11.97 -5.92 -0.30
C LEU A 99 12.30 -5.58 -1.76
N PRO A 100 11.54 -6.08 -2.75
CA PRO A 100 11.75 -5.73 -4.15
C PRO A 100 11.58 -4.22 -4.40
N TYR A 101 12.34 -3.71 -5.37
CA TYR A 101 12.25 -2.32 -5.83
C TYR A 101 10.93 -2.04 -6.55
N THR A 102 10.29 -0.93 -6.19
CA THR A 102 8.96 -0.49 -6.66
C THR A 102 8.86 -0.28 -8.17
N GLU A 103 9.96 0.09 -8.82
CA GLU A 103 9.97 0.45 -10.25
C GLU A 103 9.65 -0.73 -11.18
N LYS A 104 9.76 -1.97 -10.69
CA LYS A 104 9.47 -3.20 -11.45
C LYS A 104 8.05 -3.73 -11.24
N ASN A 105 7.16 -2.96 -10.62
CA ASN A 105 5.85 -3.44 -10.23
C ASN A 105 4.87 -3.53 -11.43
N TYR A 106 4.82 -4.71 -12.06
CA TYR A 106 3.90 -5.03 -13.16
C TYR A 106 2.40 -4.99 -12.77
N LEU A 107 2.09 -4.99 -11.47
CA LEU A 107 0.73 -4.87 -10.95
C LEU A 107 0.23 -3.43 -10.89
N GLN A 108 1.09 -2.43 -11.14
CA GLN A 108 0.65 -1.05 -11.27
C GLN A 108 -0.29 -0.93 -12.49
N ILE A 109 -1.59 -0.97 -12.21
CA ILE A 109 -2.61 -0.49 -13.14
C ILE A 109 -2.39 1.01 -13.18
N ARG A 110 -1.59 1.50 -14.13
CA ARG A 110 -1.41 2.93 -14.39
C ARG A 110 -2.78 3.57 -14.25
N ARG A 111 -2.97 4.44 -13.25
CA ARG A 111 -3.99 5.46 -13.40
C ARG A 111 -3.55 6.17 -14.66
N ARG A 112 -4.38 6.16 -15.72
CA ARG A 112 -4.27 7.23 -16.71
C ARG A 112 -4.14 8.50 -15.88
N PRO A 113 -3.06 9.29 -15.98
CA PRO A 113 -3.13 10.63 -15.44
C PRO A 113 -4.39 11.20 -16.07
N ALA A 114 -5.35 11.63 -15.25
CA ALA A 114 -6.51 12.32 -15.78
C ALA A 114 -5.92 13.40 -16.69
N THR A 115 -6.18 13.31 -17.99
CA THR A 115 -5.82 14.38 -18.91
C THR A 115 -6.52 15.60 -18.32
N ILE A 116 -5.76 16.49 -17.69
CA ILE A 116 -6.22 17.82 -17.35
C ILE A 116 -6.42 18.45 -18.73
N GLN A 117 -7.64 18.39 -19.25
CA GLN A 117 -8.00 19.26 -20.36
C GLN A 117 -7.90 20.68 -19.80
N PRO A 118 -7.08 21.57 -20.38
CA PRO A 118 -7.19 22.98 -20.06
C PRO A 118 -8.62 23.38 -20.40
N VAL A 119 -9.41 23.71 -19.38
CA VAL A 119 -10.69 24.37 -19.55
C VAL A 119 -10.39 25.66 -20.30
N GLY A 120 -10.85 25.71 -21.54
CA GLY A 120 -10.67 26.84 -22.45
C GLY A 120 -11.17 28.12 -21.80
N GLU A 121 -10.22 29.01 -21.58
CA GLU A 121 -10.40 30.37 -21.12
C GLU A 121 -10.73 31.24 -22.34
N SER A 122 -11.90 31.89 -22.36
CA SER A 122 -12.11 33.16 -23.08
C SER A 122 -13.47 33.78 -22.78
N SER A 123 -13.52 34.64 -21.77
CA SER A 123 -14.12 35.98 -21.90
C SER A 123 -13.56 36.90 -20.82
N ARG A 124 -12.47 37.57 -21.23
CA ARG A 124 -12.03 38.93 -20.90
C ARG A 124 -12.24 39.48 -19.48
N ALA A 125 -11.08 39.82 -18.91
CA ALA A 125 -10.79 41.00 -18.12
C ALA A 125 -11.32 41.01 -16.67
N SER A 126 -10.42 40.76 -15.73
CA SER A 126 -9.93 41.82 -14.83
C SER A 126 -8.79 41.32 -13.93
N LEU A 127 -7.61 41.89 -14.19
CA LEU A 127 -6.63 42.38 -13.22
C LEU A 127 -6.25 41.49 -12.01
N ALA A 128 -5.00 41.02 -12.11
CA ALA A 128 -4.01 40.94 -11.04
C ALA A 128 -4.27 39.98 -9.85
N ILE A 129 -3.32 39.06 -9.63
CA ILE A 129 -2.37 39.12 -8.51
C ILE A 129 -1.36 37.95 -8.64
N ARG A 130 -0.08 38.34 -8.76
CA ARG A 130 1.18 37.78 -8.20
C ARG A 130 1.40 36.25 -8.24
N LEU A 131 2.46 35.76 -8.92
CA LEU A 131 3.84 35.64 -8.38
C LEU A 131 3.80 35.07 -6.94
N THR A 132 4.16 33.82 -6.64
CA THR A 132 5.47 33.19 -6.86
C THR A 132 5.35 31.69 -6.60
N TRP A 133 6.23 30.95 -7.26
CA TRP A 133 6.46 29.52 -7.06
C TRP A 133 6.89 29.23 -5.63
N ASN A 134 6.25 28.25 -4.98
CA ASN A 134 6.69 27.75 -3.67
C ASN A 134 7.33 26.37 -3.83
N ILE A 135 8.61 26.39 -4.22
CA ILE A 135 9.54 25.27 -4.06
C ILE A 135 10.00 25.31 -2.60
N GLU A 136 9.24 24.75 -1.66
CA GLU A 136 9.70 24.43 -0.29
C GLU A 136 8.78 23.36 0.33
N PHE A 137 8.87 22.12 -0.16
CA PHE A 137 8.40 20.97 0.62
C PHE A 137 9.44 19.84 0.66
N CYS A 138 10.69 20.23 0.78
CA CYS A 138 11.77 19.41 1.27
C CYS A 138 12.54 20.23 2.30
N ILE A 139 12.79 19.63 3.47
CA ILE A 139 13.61 20.12 4.59
C ILE A 139 12.85 20.98 5.62
N ARG A 140 12.21 20.31 6.59
CA ARG A 140 12.26 20.60 8.04
C ARG A 140 11.16 19.79 8.76
N GLN A 141 11.41 18.52 9.08
CA GLN A 141 11.70 18.19 10.49
C GLN A 141 12.46 19.31 11.19
N VAL A 142 11.88 19.89 12.23
CA VAL A 142 12.52 20.34 13.48
C VAL A 142 11.46 21.11 14.31
N THR A 143 11.34 20.73 15.58
CA THR A 143 10.73 21.47 16.71
C THR A 143 9.23 21.75 16.69
N ILE A 144 8.41 20.73 16.95
CA ILE A 144 7.23 20.89 17.85
C ILE A 144 7.74 20.60 19.26
N PHE A 145 8.51 21.52 19.82
CA PHE A 145 8.86 21.61 21.24
C PHE A 145 9.29 23.06 21.48
N ALA A 146 8.70 23.68 22.49
CA ALA A 146 8.82 25.09 22.90
C ALA A 146 7.76 26.05 22.32
N PHE A 147 7.16 26.82 23.23
CA PHE A 147 6.10 27.83 23.05
C PHE A 147 4.65 27.34 23.10
N ALA A 148 4.37 26.43 24.03
CA ALA A 148 3.14 26.50 24.80
C ALA A 148 3.52 26.89 26.25
N LEU A 149 2.86 27.92 26.79
CA LEU A 149 2.83 28.30 28.20
C LEU A 149 4.00 29.14 28.75
N CYS A 150 4.26 30.30 28.13
CA CYS A 150 4.73 31.49 28.86
C CYS A 150 3.67 32.58 28.76
N LYS A 151 2.56 32.40 29.49
CA LYS A 151 1.57 33.45 29.79
C LYS A 151 0.67 33.02 30.95
N ILE A 152 1.26 32.73 32.10
CA ILE A 152 0.57 32.65 33.40
C ILE A 152 1.53 33.19 34.46
N ARG A 153 1.06 34.19 35.24
CA ARG A 153 1.74 34.99 36.28
C ARG A 153 2.68 36.06 35.72
N THR A 154 2.53 37.34 36.04
CA THR A 154 1.94 38.02 37.21
C THR A 154 1.19 39.28 36.79
#